data_AF-A0A352RZ70-F1
#
_entry.id   AF-A0A352RZ70-F1
#
_cell.length_a   1.000
_cell.length_b   1.000
_cell.length_c   1.000
_cell.angle_alpha   90.00
_cell.angle_beta   90.00
_cell.angle_gamma   90.00
#
_symmetry.space_group_name_H-M   'P 1'
#
loop_
_entity.id
_entity.type
_entity.pdbx_description
1 polymer ?
#
loop_
_entity_poly.entity_id
_entity_poly.type
_entity_poly.pdbx_seq_one_letter_code
_entity_poly.pdbx_strand_id
1 'polypeptide(L)'
;MNSASFATVSPQTAPDVLAALWREAGMPPEALGHLTLTGADPVLPSSFAIGTAAQASLGASALAAAALWAQRTGNWQGVAVDMRHAMAEFRSERYLRVKGGAAPELWDKI
;
A
#
# COMPACT_ATOMS: atom_id res chain seq x y z
N MET A 1 11.08 -25.55 -31.35
CA MET A 1 11.07 -25.16 -29.92
C MET A 1 11.08 -23.64 -29.87
N ASN A 2 9.94 -23.01 -29.61
CA ASN A 2 9.81 -21.56 -29.61
C ASN A 2 10.11 -21.04 -28.21
N SER A 3 11.28 -20.43 -28.01
CA SER A 3 11.68 -19.82 -26.75
C SER A 3 10.86 -18.55 -26.53
N ALA A 4 9.85 -18.62 -25.67
CA ALA A 4 9.16 -17.43 -25.20
C ALA A 4 10.14 -16.57 -24.38
N SER A 5 10.53 -15.43 -24.94
CA SER A 5 11.28 -14.41 -24.22
C SER A 5 10.37 -13.80 -23.16
N PHE A 6 10.64 -14.06 -21.88
CA PHE A 6 9.99 -13.32 -20.80
C PHE A 6 10.55 -11.89 -20.84
N ALA A 7 9.71 -10.92 -21.19
CA ALA A 7 10.08 -9.52 -21.09
C ALA A 7 10.48 -9.23 -19.64
N THR A 8 11.70 -8.77 -19.42
CA THR A 8 12.17 -8.33 -18.11
C THR A 8 11.36 -7.10 -17.71
N VAL A 9 10.34 -7.28 -16.86
CA VAL A 9 9.59 -6.17 -16.27
C VAL A 9 10.48 -5.54 -15.20
N SER A 10 10.83 -4.27 -15.35
CA SER A 10 11.51 -3.52 -14.30
C SER A 10 10.66 -3.52 -13.03
N PRO A 11 11.26 -3.68 -11.84
CA PRO A 11 10.51 -3.68 -10.59
C PRO A 11 9.76 -2.36 -10.43
N GLN A 12 8.43 -2.42 -10.26
CA GLN A 12 7.61 -1.23 -10.08
C GLN A 12 7.75 -0.70 -8.66
N THR A 13 7.80 0.62 -8.51
CA THR A 13 7.88 1.29 -7.21
C THR A 13 6.48 1.55 -6.65
N ALA A 14 6.37 1.82 -5.34
CA ALA A 14 5.08 2.16 -4.72
C ALA A 14 4.38 3.36 -5.37
N PRO A 15 5.07 4.48 -5.72
CA PRO A 15 4.48 5.56 -6.50
C PRO A 15 3.91 5.11 -7.85
N ASP A 16 4.64 4.26 -8.60
CA ASP A 16 4.20 3.80 -9.94
C ASP A 16 2.93 2.95 -9.85
N VAL A 17 2.92 1.99 -8.92
CA VAL A 17 1.78 1.08 -8.71
C VAL A 17 0.57 1.87 -8.20
N LEU A 18 0.76 2.80 -7.26
CA LEU A 18 -0.32 3.63 -6.76
C LEU A 18 -0.92 4.52 -7.86
N ALA A 19 -0.08 5.17 -8.67
CA ALA A 19 -0.55 6.00 -9.77
C ALA A 19 -1.32 5.17 -10.82
N ALA A 20 -0.91 3.91 -11.05
CA ALA A 20 -1.66 2.98 -11.89
C ALA A 20 -3.02 2.64 -11.29
N LEU A 21 -3.09 2.22 -10.02
CA LEU A 21 -4.35 1.94 -9.31
C LEU A 21 -5.29 3.16 -9.32
N TRP A 22 -4.75 4.35 -9.07
CA TRP A 22 -5.51 5.60 -9.05
C TRP A 22 -6.14 5.93 -10.41
N ARG A 23 -5.35 5.76 -11.48
CA ARG A 23 -5.81 5.96 -12.86
C ARG A 23 -6.85 4.90 -13.25
N GLU A 24 -6.64 3.64 -12.90
CA GLU A 24 -7.59 2.56 -13.17
C GLU A 24 -8.92 2.76 -12.46
N ALA A 25 -8.90 3.37 -11.27
CA ALA A 25 -10.11 3.77 -10.55
C ALA A 25 -10.81 5.01 -11.15
N GLY A 26 -10.29 5.60 -12.23
CA GLY A 26 -10.86 6.79 -12.87
C GLY A 26 -10.75 8.07 -12.03
N MET A 27 -9.78 8.11 -11.11
CA MET A 27 -9.63 9.24 -10.19
C MET A 27 -8.78 10.38 -10.78
N PRO A 28 -8.98 11.63 -10.35
CA PRO A 28 -8.26 12.77 -10.91
C PRO A 28 -6.75 12.73 -10.58
N PRO A 29 -5.84 12.83 -11.57
CA PRO A 29 -4.40 12.66 -11.38
C PRO A 29 -3.77 13.76 -10.50
N GLU A 30 -4.34 14.96 -10.48
CA GLU A 30 -3.89 16.07 -9.64
C GLU A 30 -3.93 15.74 -8.14
N ALA A 31 -4.82 14.82 -7.73
CA ALA A 31 -4.93 14.38 -6.34
C ALA A 31 -3.64 13.71 -5.85
N LEU A 32 -2.85 13.10 -6.74
CA LEU A 32 -1.58 12.46 -6.39
C LEU A 32 -0.60 13.45 -5.74
N GLY A 33 -0.71 14.75 -6.02
CA GLY A 33 0.10 15.80 -5.39
C GLY A 33 -0.17 15.98 -3.88
N HIS A 34 -1.26 15.43 -3.36
CA HIS A 34 -1.58 15.45 -1.93
C HIS A 34 -1.02 14.25 -1.16
N LEU A 35 -0.33 13.32 -1.84
CA LEU A 35 0.23 12.13 -1.22
C LEU A 35 1.77 12.20 -1.17
N THR A 36 2.33 11.91 -0.01
CA THR A 36 3.77 11.72 0.19
C THR A 36 4.06 10.27 0.57
N LEU A 37 4.92 9.61 -0.19
CA LEU A 37 5.38 8.25 0.12
C LEU A 37 6.85 8.30 0.53
N THR A 38 7.19 7.73 1.69
CA THR A 38 8.57 7.66 2.21
C THR A 38 9.03 6.22 2.43
N GLY A 39 10.34 6.02 2.45
CA GLY A 39 10.95 4.70 2.57
C GLY A 39 11.14 4.00 1.22
N ALA A 40 11.69 2.80 1.26
CA ALA A 40 12.02 2.01 0.08
C ALA A 40 12.02 0.50 0.41
N ASP A 41 11.70 -0.32 -0.59
CA ASP A 41 11.76 -1.78 -0.49
C ASP A 41 13.21 -2.25 -0.78
N PRO A 42 13.69 -3.37 -0.20
CA PRO A 42 12.99 -4.30 0.69
C PRO A 42 12.88 -3.80 2.15
N VAL A 43 11.69 -3.86 2.74
CA VAL A 43 11.51 -3.66 4.21
C VAL A 43 11.67 -4.97 5.00
N LEU A 44 11.34 -6.11 4.39
CA LEU A 44 11.46 -7.45 4.96
C LEU A 44 12.24 -8.36 3.99
N PRO A 45 12.89 -9.43 4.49
CA PRO A 45 13.53 -10.42 3.64
C PRO A 45 12.48 -11.26 2.91
N SER A 46 11.99 -10.73 1.78
CA SER A 46 10.95 -11.32 0.94
C SER A 46 11.41 -11.29 -0.52
N SER A 47 11.10 -12.35 -1.27
CA SER A 47 11.29 -12.37 -2.73
C SER A 47 10.20 -11.59 -3.49
N PHE A 48 9.11 -11.23 -2.81
CA PHE A 48 8.02 -10.41 -3.35
C PHE A 48 8.15 -8.97 -2.89
N ALA A 49 7.76 -8.02 -3.74
CA ALA A 49 7.72 -6.57 -3.48
C ALA A 49 6.57 -6.18 -2.53
N ILE A 50 6.54 -6.79 -1.34
CA ILE A 50 5.46 -6.60 -0.37
C ILE A 50 5.45 -5.18 0.21
N GLY A 51 6.59 -4.49 0.30
CA GLY A 51 6.65 -3.10 0.72
C GLY A 51 5.97 -2.19 -0.31
N THR A 52 6.24 -2.42 -1.60
CA THR A 52 5.53 -1.76 -2.70
C THR A 52 4.02 -2.04 -2.63
N ALA A 53 3.62 -3.31 -2.49
CA ALA A 53 2.20 -3.69 -2.46
C ALA A 53 1.45 -3.07 -1.26
N ALA A 54 2.06 -3.09 -0.07
CA ALA A 54 1.49 -2.52 1.13
C ALA A 54 1.34 -0.99 1.00
N GLN A 55 2.43 -0.29 0.67
CA GLN A 55 2.44 1.17 0.62
C GLN A 55 1.54 1.72 -0.49
N ALA A 56 1.50 1.09 -1.66
CA ALA A 56 0.63 1.52 -2.76
C ALA A 56 -0.86 1.37 -2.40
N SER A 57 -1.25 0.23 -1.82
CA SER A 57 -2.65 -0.04 -1.46
C SER A 57 -3.14 0.89 -0.34
N LEU A 58 -2.32 1.07 0.71
CA LEU A 58 -2.62 1.98 1.82
C LEU A 58 -2.62 3.43 1.36
N GLY A 59 -1.64 3.84 0.55
CA GLY A 59 -1.55 5.19 -0.01
C GLY A 59 -2.76 5.54 -0.87
N ALA A 60 -3.20 4.63 -1.75
CA ALA A 60 -4.39 4.83 -2.59
C ALA A 60 -5.65 4.99 -1.74
N SER A 61 -5.82 4.12 -0.73
CA SER A 61 -6.96 4.18 0.19
C SER A 61 -6.98 5.48 1.01
N ALA A 62 -5.82 5.90 1.50
CA ALA A 62 -5.70 7.12 2.30
C ALA A 62 -5.92 8.39 1.44
N LEU A 63 -5.43 8.40 0.20
CA LEU A 63 -5.69 9.48 -0.75
C LEU A 63 -7.18 9.53 -1.16
N ALA A 64 -7.83 8.38 -1.34
CA ALA A 64 -9.27 8.32 -1.58
C ALA A 64 -10.07 8.91 -0.41
N ALA A 65 -9.66 8.64 0.83
CA ALA A 65 -10.27 9.24 2.01
C ALA A 65 -10.08 10.77 2.04
N ALA A 66 -8.88 11.27 1.68
CA ALA A 66 -8.63 12.71 1.54
C ALA A 66 -9.48 13.35 0.43
N ALA A 67 -9.71 12.64 -0.68
CA ALA A 67 -10.59 13.09 -1.76
C ALA A 67 -12.05 13.22 -1.28
N LEU A 68 -12.55 12.23 -0.53
CA LEU A 68 -13.89 12.31 0.09
C LEU A 68 -14.00 13.47 1.08
N TRP A 69 -12.95 13.73 1.86
CA TRP A 69 -12.90 14.88 2.75
C TRP A 69 -12.96 16.20 1.96
N ALA A 70 -12.20 16.33 0.88
CA ALA A 70 -12.22 17.50 0.01
C ALA A 70 -13.60 17.72 -0.63
N GLN A 71 -14.28 16.66 -1.06
CA GLN A 71 -15.65 16.75 -1.58
C GLN A 71 -16.65 17.29 -0.54
N ARG A 72 -16.45 16.95 0.74
CA ARG A 72 -17.34 17.39 1.83
C ARG A 72 -17.04 18.81 2.29
N THR A 73 -15.79 19.26 2.21
CA THR A 73 -15.33 20.48 2.89
C THR A 73 -14.75 21.55 1.97
N GLY A 74 -14.52 21.22 0.70
CA GLY A 74 -13.79 22.06 -0.26
C GLY A 74 -12.27 22.10 -0.04
N ASN A 75 -11.74 21.40 0.97
CA ASN A 75 -10.33 21.49 1.35
C ASN A 75 -9.63 20.13 1.24
N TRP A 76 -8.48 20.11 0.56
CA TRP A 76 -7.61 18.94 0.54
C TRP A 76 -6.77 18.81 1.80
N GLN A 77 -6.50 17.57 2.19
CA GLN A 77 -5.54 17.23 3.25
C GLN A 77 -4.35 16.55 2.60
N GLY A 78 -3.14 16.92 3.05
CA GLY A 78 -1.94 16.17 2.72
C GLY A 78 -1.90 14.86 3.52
N VAL A 79 -1.55 13.75 2.86
CA VAL A 79 -1.43 12.43 3.48
C VAL A 79 -0.03 11.90 3.25
N ALA A 80 0.56 11.29 4.29
CA ALA A 80 1.86 10.66 4.21
C ALA A 80 1.78 9.19 4.62
N VAL A 81 2.41 8.31 3.84
CA VAL A 81 2.51 6.88 4.15
C VAL A 81 3.97 6.47 4.10
N ASP A 82 4.54 6.13 5.26
CA ASP A 82 5.87 5.54 5.35
C ASP A 82 5.82 4.03 5.08
N MET A 83 6.77 3.51 4.31
CA MET A 83 6.76 2.10 3.91
C MET A 83 6.93 1.15 5.10
N ARG A 84 7.67 1.52 6.15
CA ARG A 84 7.82 0.67 7.34
C ARG A 84 6.52 0.62 8.15
N HIS A 85 5.81 1.73 8.25
CA HIS A 85 4.48 1.75 8.87
C HIS A 85 3.47 0.95 8.04
N ALA A 86 3.47 1.13 6.73
CA ALA A 86 2.61 0.34 5.83
C ALA A 86 2.85 -1.16 5.98
N MET A 87 4.12 -1.58 6.13
CA MET A 87 4.46 -2.97 6.38
C MET A 87 4.05 -3.46 7.76
N ALA A 88 4.05 -2.61 8.79
CA ALA A 88 3.54 -2.96 10.11
C ALA A 88 2.02 -3.20 10.09
N GLU A 89 1.27 -2.41 9.32
CA GLU A 89 -0.16 -2.60 9.11
C GLU A 89 -0.48 -3.89 8.35
N PHE A 90 0.28 -4.20 7.29
CA PHE A 90 0.10 -5.43 6.49
C PHE A 90 0.39 -6.73 7.26
N ARG A 91 1.05 -6.63 8.41
CA ARG A 91 1.33 -7.75 9.33
C ARG A 91 0.63 -7.58 10.68
N SER A 92 -0.40 -6.72 10.73
CA SER A 92 -1.10 -6.32 11.96
C SER A 92 -1.73 -7.49 12.72
N GLU A 93 -2.03 -8.60 12.03
CA GLU A 93 -2.51 -9.83 12.65
C GLU A 93 -1.56 -10.37 13.73
N ARG A 94 -0.24 -10.14 13.58
CA ARG A 94 0.78 -10.54 14.57
C ARG A 94 0.85 -9.62 15.77
N TYR A 95 0.27 -8.42 15.69
CA TYR A 95 0.26 -7.43 16.76
C TYR A 95 -1.09 -7.36 17.49
N LEU A 96 -2.11 -8.08 17.00
CA LEU A 96 -3.43 -8.14 17.62
C LEU A 96 -3.37 -8.70 19.05
N ARG A 97 -4.04 -8.01 19.97
CA ARG A 97 -4.21 -8.46 21.37
C ARG A 97 -5.69 -8.47 21.76
N VAL A 98 -6.10 -9.50 22.49
CA VAL A 98 -7.47 -9.64 23.00
C VAL A 98 -7.43 -9.58 24.53
N LYS A 99 -8.10 -8.56 25.11
CA LYS A 99 -8.06 -8.28 26.56
C LYS A 99 -6.62 -8.23 27.12
N GLY A 100 -5.68 -7.67 26.35
CA GLY A 100 -4.26 -7.58 26.70
C GLY A 100 -3.43 -8.85 26.44
N GLY A 101 -4.07 -10.00 26.25
CA GLY A 101 -3.43 -11.27 25.88
C GLY A 101 -3.18 -11.41 24.39
N ALA A 102 -2.42 -12.44 24.00
CA ALA A 102 -2.24 -12.79 22.58
C ALA A 102 -3.59 -13.13 21.92
N ALA A 103 -3.74 -12.78 20.65
CA ALA A 103 -4.85 -13.28 19.85
C ALA A 103 -4.83 -14.82 19.80
N PRO A 104 -6.00 -15.49 19.73
CA PRO A 104 -6.04 -16.92 19.47
C PRO A 104 -5.34 -17.26 18.16
N GLU A 105 -4.79 -18.48 18.04
CA GLU A 105 -4.23 -18.93 16.76
C GLU A 105 -5.31 -18.82 15.69
N LEU A 106 -4.94 -18.20 14.56
CA LEU A 106 -5.89 -17.95 13.46
C LEU A 106 -6.34 -19.25 12.80
N TRP A 107 -5.51 -20.30 12.89
CA TRP A 107 -5.72 -21.59 12.27
C TRP A 107 -5.68 -22.68 13.35
N ASP A 108 -6.59 -23.64 13.29
CA ASP A 108 -6.52 -24.83 14.14
C ASP A 108 -5.27 -25.65 13.80
N LYS A 109 -4.74 -26.35 14.82
CA LYS A 109 -3.65 -27.29 14.61
C LYS A 109 -4.18 -28.48 13.82
N ILE A 110 -3.61 -28.69 12.63
CA ILE A 110 -3.83 -29.87 11.79
C ILE A 110 -3.50 -31.14 12.58
#